data_AF-A0A812YWX8-F1
#
_entry.id   AF-A0A812YWX8-F1
#
_cell.length_a   1.000
_cell.length_b   1.000
_cell.length_c   1.000
_cell.angle_alpha   90.00
_cell.angle_beta   90.00
_cell.angle_gamma   90.00
#
_symmetry.space_group_name_H-M   'P 1'
#
loop_
_entity.id
_entity.type
_entity.pdbx_description
1 polymer ?
#
loop_
_entity_poly.entity_id
_entity_poly.type
_entity_poly.pdbx_seq_one_letter_code
_entity_poly.pdbx_strand_id
1 'polypeptide(L)'
;MALHRLGILWVDEKDEMDNARQHYVQRYVYRALRSDEDVMAGLRARDPAANRTIAQALQEGALANQFLHTTVSPEVALYYAEAVSKNSKQQVVEIDLEYFDGEVIDVSDPHGCKCHDISPGSKASNFAVKHGVVMLKGYIQPSRLGKVLSTAALRLDATAQRSLEGFLSALPERVRSKVKTYWRTDPARTRCRKPSEQEPSEQVCRDDAAQRLVLKRASEKLLQEIMELEARRALIDAQLQQIQEREDREARLKEEARVLKLEEERRERERQEEIKKRKQEKERAKKKHQAEDTRGPRVWAALSSNQKHLSETFDREALHVALGNDSYITLWDFAKGHAWCNIPKSLENKLNGRGYHQSHATMVALSPDSEAYYVKFSDGTAQWSGPGSFMEAVADYGILSVVAFGESGSWFAAWPDGSWQTHGLPRSLSNMLDSNRHRSIALLSISGTGYLQDVDEAAWFIHWGDNQHPAWKLTNAPSALSEKVNDVQEQWGTVRSIEFGSYGEWVLRWTPWT
;
A
#
# COMPACT_ATOMS: atom_id res chain seq x y z
N MET A 1 -39.45 47.73 -40.55
CA MET A 1 -40.27 47.58 -39.33
C MET A 1 -40.63 46.11 -39.17
N ALA A 2 -40.53 45.66 -37.93
CA ALA A 2 -40.70 44.31 -37.36
C ALA A 2 -41.60 43.30 -38.11
N LEU A 3 -41.14 42.05 -38.16
CA LEU A 3 -41.94 40.87 -37.84
C LEU A 3 -41.01 39.71 -37.44
N HIS A 4 -40.94 39.48 -36.13
CA HIS A 4 -40.34 38.32 -35.49
C HIS A 4 -41.08 37.04 -35.92
N ARG A 5 -40.37 36.04 -36.46
CA ARG A 5 -40.87 34.67 -36.60
C ARG A 5 -40.51 33.89 -35.34
N LEU A 6 -41.54 33.58 -34.55
CA LEU A 6 -41.52 32.62 -33.46
C LEU A 6 -41.29 31.22 -34.05
N GLY A 7 -40.10 30.65 -33.84
CA GLY A 7 -39.84 29.24 -34.04
C GLY A 7 -40.37 28.46 -32.84
N ILE A 8 -41.58 27.92 -32.97
CA ILE A 8 -42.15 26.98 -32.00
C ILE A 8 -41.46 25.64 -32.23
N LEU A 9 -40.50 25.31 -31.37
CA LEU A 9 -39.93 23.98 -31.22
C LEU A 9 -41.02 23.04 -30.71
N TRP A 10 -41.50 22.15 -31.58
CA TRP A 10 -42.21 20.95 -31.16
C TRP A 10 -41.17 20.05 -30.51
N VAL A 11 -41.12 20.06 -29.18
CA VAL A 11 -40.47 19.00 -28.40
C VAL A 11 -41.44 17.82 -28.47
N ASP A 12 -40.99 16.72 -29.05
CA ASP A 12 -41.74 15.47 -29.14
C ASP A 12 -42.06 15.02 -27.71
N GLU A 13 -43.35 14.89 -27.33
CA GLU A 13 -43.79 14.40 -26.00
C GLU A 13 -43.23 13.00 -25.66
N LYS A 14 -42.68 12.30 -26.67
CA LYS A 14 -41.97 11.03 -26.49
C LYS A 14 -40.62 11.18 -25.75
N ASP A 15 -39.92 12.30 -25.95
CA ASP A 15 -38.64 12.57 -25.27
C ASP A 15 -38.85 12.99 -23.79
N GLU A 16 -40.00 13.57 -23.43
CA GLU A 16 -40.33 13.86 -22.03
C GLU A 16 -40.77 12.62 -21.26
N MET A 17 -41.46 11.66 -21.89
CA MET A 17 -41.79 10.38 -21.23
C MET A 17 -40.57 9.47 -21.04
N ASP A 18 -39.56 9.54 -21.90
CA ASP A 18 -38.29 8.82 -21.70
C ASP A 18 -37.38 9.52 -20.66
N ASN A 19 -37.45 10.85 -20.51
CA ASN A 19 -36.77 11.59 -19.43
C ASN A 19 -37.46 11.47 -18.05
N ALA A 20 -38.76 11.17 -18.01
CA ALA A 20 -39.52 11.02 -16.77
C ALA A 20 -39.44 9.61 -16.15
N ARG A 21 -38.70 8.67 -16.76
CA ARG A 21 -38.18 7.52 -16.02
C ARG A 21 -37.15 8.04 -15.03
N GLN A 22 -37.63 8.55 -13.89
CA GLN A 22 -36.82 8.77 -12.69
C GLN A 22 -35.93 7.54 -12.55
N HIS A 23 -34.64 7.71 -12.88
CA HIS A 23 -33.65 6.67 -12.75
C HIS A 23 -33.77 6.19 -11.32
N TYR A 24 -34.28 4.97 -11.18
CA TYR A 24 -34.52 4.39 -9.88
C TYR A 24 -33.14 4.15 -9.30
N VAL A 25 -32.64 5.12 -8.54
CA VAL A 25 -31.32 5.03 -7.92
C VAL A 25 -31.37 3.79 -7.07
N GLN A 26 -30.58 2.79 -7.47
CA GLN A 26 -30.53 1.53 -6.75
C GLN A 26 -30.07 1.85 -5.33
N ARG A 27 -30.87 1.49 -4.33
CA ARG A 27 -30.51 1.72 -2.94
C ARG A 27 -29.41 0.74 -2.50
N TYR A 28 -29.47 -0.49 -3.01
CA TYR A 28 -28.56 -1.56 -2.60
C TYR A 28 -27.84 -2.16 -3.80
N VAL A 29 -26.56 -2.49 -3.60
CA VAL A 29 -25.77 -3.29 -4.53
C VAL A 29 -25.08 -4.43 -3.77
N TYR A 30 -24.73 -5.48 -4.50
CA TYR A 30 -24.20 -6.72 -3.95
C TYR A 30 -22.80 -6.99 -4.48
N ARG A 31 -21.91 -7.47 -3.59
CA ARG A 31 -20.53 -7.81 -3.95
C ARG A 31 -20.16 -9.20 -3.47
N ALA A 32 -19.59 -10.00 -4.36
CA ALA A 32 -18.88 -11.22 -3.98
C ALA A 32 -17.53 -10.86 -3.36
N LEU A 33 -17.29 -11.28 -2.11
CA LEU A 33 -16.06 -10.97 -1.39
C LEU A 33 -14.89 -11.83 -1.87
N ARG A 34 -13.76 -11.16 -2.12
CA ARG A 34 -12.49 -11.80 -2.43
C ARG A 34 -11.80 -12.32 -1.17
N SER A 35 -10.85 -13.25 -1.31
CA SER A 35 -10.07 -13.79 -0.20
C SER A 35 -9.29 -12.72 0.58
N ASP A 36 -8.84 -11.67 -0.11
CA ASP A 36 -8.06 -10.55 0.42
C ASP A 36 -8.92 -9.44 1.05
N GLU A 37 -10.25 -9.53 0.99
CA GLU A 37 -11.16 -8.51 1.51
C GLU A 37 -11.68 -8.84 2.90
N ASP A 38 -11.70 -7.86 3.80
CA ASP A 38 -12.22 -8.00 5.16
C ASP A 38 -13.33 -6.98 5.43
N VAL A 39 -14.54 -7.48 5.69
CA VAL A 39 -15.73 -6.67 6.01
C VAL A 39 -15.46 -5.80 7.25
N MET A 40 -14.71 -6.30 8.23
CA MET A 40 -14.41 -5.56 9.46
C MET A 40 -13.43 -4.41 9.23
N ALA A 41 -12.61 -4.49 8.18
CA ALA A 41 -11.68 -3.44 7.77
C ALA A 41 -12.28 -2.50 6.71
N GLY A 42 -13.46 -2.80 6.19
CA GLY A 42 -14.10 -2.07 5.11
C GLY A 42 -13.60 -2.51 3.74
N LEU A 43 -14.26 -2.03 2.68
CA LEU A 43 -13.95 -2.45 1.31
C LEU A 43 -13.30 -1.32 0.53
N ARG A 44 -12.27 -1.65 -0.23
CA ARG A 44 -11.60 -0.75 -1.18
C ARG A 44 -11.20 -1.50 -2.44
N ALA A 45 -11.08 -0.76 -3.53
CA ALA A 45 -10.52 -1.29 -4.76
C ALA A 45 -9.08 -1.83 -4.54
N ARG A 46 -8.63 -2.78 -5.37
CA ARG A 46 -7.29 -3.39 -5.20
C ARG A 46 -6.17 -2.38 -5.42
N ASP A 47 -6.38 -1.46 -6.35
CA ASP A 47 -5.47 -0.35 -6.64
C ASP A 47 -6.28 0.94 -6.81
N PRO A 48 -6.62 1.65 -5.72
CA PRO A 48 -7.40 2.88 -5.76
C PRO A 48 -6.74 4.01 -6.57
N ALA A 49 -5.42 3.93 -6.82
CA ALA A 49 -4.66 4.91 -7.58
C ALA A 49 -4.60 4.60 -9.08
N ALA A 50 -5.11 3.45 -9.52
CA ALA A 50 -5.16 3.10 -10.93
C ALA A 50 -5.97 4.13 -11.72
N ASN A 51 -5.52 4.44 -12.94
CA ASN A 51 -6.18 5.40 -13.83
C ASN A 51 -6.71 4.70 -15.08
N ARG A 52 -7.50 3.64 -14.91
CA ARG A 52 -8.11 2.89 -16.02
C ARG A 52 -9.44 3.51 -16.44
N THR A 53 -9.79 3.42 -17.72
CA THR A 53 -11.16 3.76 -18.15
C THR A 53 -12.17 2.75 -17.61
N ILE A 54 -13.45 3.12 -17.52
CA ILE A 54 -14.54 2.23 -17.07
C ILE A 54 -14.61 0.99 -17.97
N ALA A 55 -14.51 1.18 -19.29
CA ALA A 55 -14.51 0.10 -20.27
C ALA A 55 -13.34 -0.88 -20.09
N GLN A 56 -12.12 -0.39 -19.82
CA GLN A 56 -10.96 -1.25 -19.52
C GLN A 56 -11.18 -2.06 -18.24
N ALA A 57 -11.61 -1.41 -17.16
CA ALA A 57 -11.86 -2.06 -15.89
C ALA A 57 -12.93 -3.17 -15.99
N LEU A 58 -13.97 -2.99 -16.81
CA LEU A 58 -14.98 -4.03 -17.10
C LEU A 58 -14.42 -5.20 -17.91
N GLN A 59 -13.53 -4.95 -18.86
CA GLN A 59 -12.93 -6.01 -19.70
C GLN A 59 -11.91 -6.86 -18.94
N GLU A 60 -11.18 -6.23 -18.01
CA GLU A 60 -10.03 -6.83 -17.34
C GLU A 60 -10.37 -7.42 -15.97
N GLY A 61 -11.55 -7.14 -15.43
CA GLY A 61 -12.26 -7.75 -14.28
C GLY A 61 -11.42 -8.18 -13.07
N ALA A 62 -10.58 -9.20 -13.24
CA ALA A 62 -9.71 -9.77 -12.21
C ALA A 62 -8.45 -8.94 -11.91
N LEU A 63 -8.01 -8.07 -12.83
CA LEU A 63 -6.83 -7.23 -12.63
C LEU A 63 -7.07 -6.11 -11.60
N ALA A 64 -6.00 -5.67 -10.95
CA ALA A 64 -6.05 -4.55 -10.02
C ALA A 64 -6.50 -3.27 -10.77
N ASN A 65 -7.56 -2.65 -10.26
CA ASN A 65 -8.13 -1.41 -10.76
C ASN A 65 -8.69 -0.59 -9.60
N GLN A 66 -9.15 0.63 -9.89
CA GLN A 66 -9.61 1.62 -8.94
C GLN A 66 -11.09 1.51 -8.55
N PHE A 67 -11.78 0.48 -9.03
CA PHE A 67 -13.22 0.30 -8.81
C PHE A 67 -13.52 -0.97 -8.00
N LEU A 68 -14.54 -0.88 -7.16
CA LEU A 68 -15.23 -2.02 -6.59
C LEU A 68 -16.34 -2.44 -7.56
N HIS A 69 -16.18 -3.60 -8.18
CA HIS A 69 -17.20 -4.21 -9.03
C HIS A 69 -18.33 -4.79 -8.17
N THR A 70 -19.53 -4.26 -8.33
CA THR A 70 -20.75 -4.70 -7.65
C THR A 70 -21.84 -5.02 -8.67
N THR A 71 -22.94 -5.61 -8.23
CA THR A 71 -24.09 -5.91 -9.09
C THR A 71 -25.39 -5.56 -8.40
N VAL A 72 -26.40 -5.16 -9.18
CA VAL A 72 -27.77 -4.95 -8.69
C VAL A 72 -28.51 -6.25 -8.40
N SER A 73 -28.00 -7.41 -8.89
CA SER A 73 -28.63 -8.71 -8.69
C SER A 73 -27.88 -9.54 -7.64
N PRO A 74 -28.52 -9.90 -6.52
CA PRO A 74 -27.90 -10.77 -5.52
C PRO A 74 -27.60 -12.17 -6.08
N GLU A 75 -28.38 -12.66 -7.05
CA GLU A 75 -28.11 -13.94 -7.72
C GLU A 75 -26.84 -13.90 -8.57
N VAL A 76 -26.56 -12.78 -9.24
CA VAL A 76 -25.30 -12.57 -9.97
C VAL A 76 -24.12 -12.48 -8.99
N ALA A 77 -24.29 -11.85 -7.82
CA ALA A 77 -23.26 -11.82 -6.79
C ALA A 77 -22.96 -13.23 -6.25
N LEU A 78 -23.99 -14.06 -6.04
CA LEU A 78 -23.83 -15.47 -5.69
C LEU A 78 -23.08 -16.25 -6.77
N TYR A 79 -23.40 -16.02 -8.05
CA TYR A 79 -22.67 -16.60 -9.15
C TYR A 79 -21.18 -16.28 -9.06
N TYR A 80 -20.79 -15.02 -8.82
CA TYR A 80 -19.38 -14.66 -8.69
C TYR A 80 -18.72 -15.20 -7.42
N ALA A 81 -19.46 -15.33 -6.31
CA ALA A 81 -18.95 -15.93 -5.08
C ALA A 81 -18.61 -17.42 -5.26
N GLU A 82 -19.34 -18.13 -6.12
CA GLU A 82 -19.13 -19.57 -6.41
C GLU A 82 -18.20 -19.81 -7.63
N ALA A 83 -18.38 -19.06 -8.71
CA ALA A 83 -17.70 -19.29 -9.99
C ALA A 83 -16.23 -18.84 -9.98
N VAL A 84 -15.88 -17.84 -9.16
CA VAL A 84 -14.49 -17.36 -9.00
C VAL A 84 -13.79 -18.22 -7.94
N SER A 85 -13.62 -19.49 -8.33
CA SER A 85 -13.03 -20.61 -7.59
C SER A 85 -11.59 -20.38 -7.11
N LYS A 86 -11.28 -20.98 -5.95
CA LYS A 86 -10.05 -20.99 -5.11
C LYS A 86 -9.78 -19.79 -4.20
N ASN A 87 -10.13 -18.57 -4.59
CA ASN A 87 -9.76 -17.35 -3.84
C ASN A 87 -10.97 -16.48 -3.44
N SER A 88 -12.20 -17.02 -3.40
CA SER A 88 -13.35 -16.29 -2.84
C SER A 88 -13.58 -16.72 -1.38
N LYS A 89 -14.16 -15.83 -0.57
CA LYS A 89 -14.62 -16.20 0.79
C LYS A 89 -15.93 -16.97 0.79
N GLN A 90 -16.51 -17.26 -0.39
CA GLN A 90 -17.87 -17.78 -0.51
C GLN A 90 -18.85 -16.92 0.32
N GLN A 91 -18.72 -15.60 0.18
CA GLN A 91 -19.50 -14.61 0.90
C GLN A 91 -19.95 -13.50 -0.06
N VAL A 92 -21.19 -13.07 0.10
CA VAL A 92 -21.76 -11.91 -0.58
C VAL A 92 -22.11 -10.88 0.48
N VAL A 93 -21.78 -9.61 0.22
CA VAL A 93 -22.13 -8.48 1.08
C VAL A 93 -23.08 -7.55 0.35
N GLU A 94 -24.09 -7.05 1.06
CA GLU A 94 -24.95 -5.96 0.63
C GLU A 94 -24.34 -4.61 1.03
N ILE A 95 -24.40 -3.65 0.13
CA ILE A 95 -23.87 -2.30 0.30
C ILE A 95 -25.03 -1.32 0.10
N ASP A 96 -25.30 -0.48 1.09
CA ASP A 96 -26.29 0.60 0.99
C ASP A 96 -25.64 1.85 0.37
N LEU A 97 -26.09 2.20 -0.83
CA LEU A 97 -25.57 3.33 -1.59
C LEU A 97 -25.97 4.68 -0.99
N GLU A 98 -27.01 4.73 -0.16
CA GLU A 98 -27.43 5.96 0.55
C GLU A 98 -26.32 6.48 1.49
N TYR A 99 -25.47 5.58 1.98
CA TYR A 99 -24.39 5.90 2.91
C TYR A 99 -22.98 5.78 2.32
N PHE A 100 -22.88 5.62 1.00
CA PHE A 100 -21.59 5.54 0.32
C PHE A 100 -21.09 6.93 -0.07
N ASP A 101 -19.96 7.35 0.53
CA ASP A 101 -19.35 8.68 0.34
C ASP A 101 -18.35 8.71 -0.84
N GLY A 102 -18.70 8.03 -1.93
CA GLY A 102 -17.83 7.90 -3.11
C GLY A 102 -18.60 8.04 -4.42
N GLU A 103 -17.89 7.86 -5.53
CA GLU A 103 -18.49 7.95 -6.86
C GLU A 103 -19.19 6.63 -7.22
N VAL A 104 -20.49 6.71 -7.53
CA VAL A 104 -21.31 5.59 -8.00
C VAL A 104 -21.47 5.69 -9.50
N ILE A 105 -21.02 4.66 -10.21
CA ILE A 105 -21.04 4.57 -11.68
C ILE A 105 -21.97 3.41 -12.04
N ASP A 106 -23.21 3.74 -12.40
CA ASP A 106 -24.20 2.74 -12.80
C ASP A 106 -24.11 2.48 -14.31
N VAL A 107 -23.62 1.29 -14.66
CA VAL A 107 -23.51 0.78 -16.04
C VAL A 107 -24.33 -0.49 -16.20
N SER A 108 -25.32 -0.71 -15.33
CA SER A 108 -26.11 -1.93 -15.26
C SER A 108 -27.13 -2.05 -16.41
N ASP A 109 -27.37 -0.98 -17.16
CA ASP A 109 -28.24 -0.94 -18.32
C ASP A 109 -27.58 -0.24 -19.54
N PRO A 110 -28.16 -0.37 -20.76
CA PRO A 110 -27.61 0.25 -21.96
C PRO A 110 -27.51 1.78 -21.90
N HIS A 111 -28.37 2.44 -21.12
CA HIS A 111 -28.37 3.89 -20.97
C HIS A 111 -27.21 4.33 -20.07
N GLY A 112 -27.00 3.68 -18.92
CA GLY A 112 -25.84 3.90 -18.05
C GLY A 112 -24.52 3.65 -18.78
N CYS A 113 -24.46 2.61 -19.61
CA CYS A 113 -23.30 2.39 -20.50
C CYS A 113 -23.04 3.60 -21.42
N LYS A 114 -24.09 4.16 -22.03
CA LYS A 114 -23.98 5.32 -22.93
C LYS A 114 -23.56 6.59 -22.17
N CYS A 115 -24.07 6.82 -20.96
CA CYS A 115 -23.71 7.98 -20.12
C CYS A 115 -22.25 7.97 -19.66
N HIS A 116 -21.60 6.81 -19.67
CA HIS A 116 -20.21 6.63 -19.27
C HIS A 116 -19.29 6.27 -20.45
N ASP A 117 -19.66 6.69 -21.67
CA ASP A 117 -18.88 6.53 -22.90
C ASP A 117 -18.49 5.08 -23.24
N ILE A 118 -19.28 4.11 -22.78
CA ILE A 118 -19.10 2.70 -23.14
C ILE A 118 -19.85 2.44 -24.44
N SER A 119 -19.11 2.09 -25.50
CA SER A 119 -19.71 1.83 -26.82
C SER A 119 -20.79 0.74 -26.74
N PRO A 120 -22.04 1.03 -27.20
CA PRO A 120 -23.12 0.04 -27.24
C PRO A 120 -22.70 -1.22 -28.01
N GLY A 121 -23.04 -2.40 -27.47
CA GLY A 121 -22.70 -3.69 -28.08
C GLY A 121 -21.23 -4.12 -27.93
N SER A 122 -20.37 -3.29 -27.32
CA SER A 122 -19.01 -3.70 -26.94
C SER A 122 -19.02 -4.84 -25.93
N LYS A 123 -17.90 -5.57 -25.81
CA LYS A 123 -17.74 -6.61 -24.78
C LYS A 123 -17.99 -6.07 -23.36
N ALA A 124 -17.54 -4.85 -23.08
CA ALA A 124 -17.73 -4.18 -21.80
C ALA A 124 -19.22 -3.89 -21.54
N SER A 125 -19.93 -3.30 -22.50
CA SER A 125 -21.36 -2.99 -22.38
C SER A 125 -22.20 -4.27 -22.23
N ASN A 126 -21.95 -5.30 -23.06
CA ASN A 126 -22.67 -6.57 -22.97
C ASN A 126 -22.43 -7.26 -21.63
N PHE A 127 -21.20 -7.21 -21.10
CA PHE A 127 -20.87 -7.74 -19.77
C PHE A 127 -21.59 -6.95 -18.67
N ALA A 128 -21.48 -5.63 -18.69
CA ALA A 128 -22.08 -4.76 -17.67
C ALA A 128 -23.60 -4.93 -17.59
N VAL A 129 -24.29 -4.93 -18.74
CA VAL A 129 -25.74 -5.14 -18.82
C VAL A 129 -26.14 -6.55 -18.42
N LYS A 130 -25.43 -7.58 -18.91
CA LYS A 130 -25.73 -8.99 -18.58
C LYS A 130 -25.60 -9.28 -17.09
N HIS A 131 -24.64 -8.65 -16.42
CA HIS A 131 -24.35 -8.86 -15.01
C HIS A 131 -24.89 -7.75 -14.11
N GLY A 132 -25.61 -6.77 -14.65
CA GLY A 132 -26.15 -5.63 -13.91
C GLY A 132 -25.09 -4.91 -13.08
N VAL A 133 -23.96 -4.55 -13.69
CA VAL A 133 -22.77 -4.06 -12.99
C VAL A 133 -22.92 -2.61 -12.53
N VAL A 134 -22.58 -2.35 -11.27
CA VAL A 134 -22.41 -1.01 -10.72
C VAL A 134 -20.99 -0.91 -10.15
N MET A 135 -20.28 0.16 -10.49
CA MET A 135 -18.89 0.36 -10.10
C MET A 135 -18.80 1.46 -9.04
N LEU A 136 -18.12 1.17 -7.93
CA LEU A 136 -17.94 2.11 -6.84
C LEU A 136 -16.48 2.55 -6.75
N LYS A 137 -16.22 3.86 -6.72
CA LYS A 137 -14.86 4.41 -6.53
C LYS A 137 -14.81 5.14 -5.20
N GLY A 138 -14.11 4.55 -4.23
CA GLY A 138 -14.01 5.06 -2.87
C GLY A 138 -13.73 3.96 -1.85
N TYR A 139 -13.96 4.29 -0.58
CA TYR A 139 -13.82 3.37 0.55
C TYR A 139 -15.18 3.16 1.21
N ILE A 140 -15.59 1.90 1.39
CA ILE A 140 -16.83 1.55 2.10
C ILE A 140 -16.47 1.22 3.54
N GLN A 141 -16.92 2.05 4.48
CA GLN A 141 -16.69 1.84 5.91
C GLN A 141 -17.38 0.56 6.40
N PRO A 142 -16.80 -0.18 7.37
CA PRO A 142 -17.39 -1.39 7.94
C PRO A 142 -18.84 -1.20 8.43
N SER A 143 -19.13 -0.04 9.03
CA SER A 143 -20.46 0.31 9.54
C SER A 143 -21.53 0.49 8.47
N ARG A 144 -21.13 0.56 7.19
CA ARG A 144 -22.01 0.74 6.03
C ARG A 144 -22.20 -0.54 5.21
N LEU A 145 -21.52 -1.61 5.61
CA LEU A 145 -21.74 -2.93 5.03
C LEU A 145 -22.98 -3.53 5.70
N GLY A 146 -23.96 -3.87 4.86
CA GLY A 146 -25.21 -4.48 5.27
C GLY A 146 -25.02 -5.95 5.63
N LYS A 147 -25.98 -6.78 5.23
CA LYS A 147 -25.94 -8.21 5.57
C LYS A 147 -24.83 -8.92 4.79
N VAL A 148 -24.11 -9.81 5.47
CA VAL A 148 -23.16 -10.74 4.85
C VAL A 148 -23.81 -12.12 4.76
N LEU A 149 -23.94 -12.65 3.55
CA LEU A 149 -24.48 -13.96 3.26
C LEU A 149 -23.35 -14.92 2.91
N SER A 150 -23.16 -15.98 3.70
CA SER A 150 -22.24 -17.06 3.35
C SER A 150 -22.92 -18.06 2.41
N THR A 151 -22.27 -18.35 1.29
CA THR A 151 -22.76 -19.28 0.26
C THR A 151 -22.42 -20.74 0.57
N ALA A 152 -21.46 -20.99 1.47
CA ALA A 152 -21.16 -22.33 1.99
C ALA A 152 -22.39 -23.05 2.57
N ALA A 153 -23.34 -22.29 3.14
CA ALA A 153 -24.59 -22.82 3.67
C ALA A 153 -25.59 -23.28 2.58
N LEU A 154 -25.40 -22.85 1.33
CA LEU A 154 -26.32 -23.12 0.23
C LEU A 154 -26.02 -24.45 -0.48
N ARG A 155 -24.86 -25.08 -0.23
CA ARG A 155 -24.41 -26.37 -0.82
C ARG A 155 -24.66 -26.43 -2.34
N LEU A 156 -24.28 -25.39 -3.04
CA LEU A 156 -24.40 -25.32 -4.50
C LEU A 156 -23.32 -26.24 -5.11
N ASP A 157 -23.71 -27.15 -6.00
CA ASP A 157 -22.76 -28.00 -6.72
C ASP A 157 -22.01 -27.16 -7.77
N ALA A 158 -20.91 -26.56 -7.34
CA ALA A 158 -20.11 -25.63 -8.13
C ALA A 158 -19.48 -26.26 -9.39
N THR A 159 -19.52 -27.60 -9.52
CA THR A 159 -18.93 -28.30 -10.67
C THR A 159 -19.81 -28.30 -11.92
N ALA A 160 -21.10 -27.95 -11.78
CA ALA A 160 -22.06 -28.23 -12.84
C ALA A 160 -22.12 -27.20 -13.99
N GLN A 161 -21.82 -25.90 -13.81
CA GLN A 161 -22.16 -24.92 -14.86
C GLN A 161 -21.20 -23.71 -14.96
N ARG A 162 -20.66 -23.49 -16.17
CA ARG A 162 -19.70 -22.42 -16.51
C ARG A 162 -20.35 -21.08 -16.95
N SER A 163 -21.67 -21.02 -17.10
CA SER A 163 -22.39 -19.82 -17.56
C SER A 163 -23.35 -19.29 -16.49
N LEU A 164 -23.58 -17.98 -16.48
CA LEU A 164 -24.53 -17.32 -15.58
C LEU A 164 -25.94 -17.90 -15.73
N GLU A 165 -26.44 -18.06 -16.96
CA GLU A 165 -27.77 -18.61 -17.23
C GLU A 165 -27.91 -20.05 -16.73
N GLY A 166 -26.87 -20.86 -16.92
CA GLY A 166 -26.77 -22.19 -16.33
C GLY A 166 -26.97 -22.08 -14.82
N PHE A 167 -26.08 -21.36 -14.14
CA PHE A 167 -26.10 -21.21 -12.69
C PHE A 167 -27.46 -20.75 -12.16
N LEU A 168 -28.05 -19.71 -12.76
CA LEU A 168 -29.36 -19.20 -12.35
C LEU A 168 -30.47 -20.24 -12.52
N SER A 169 -30.42 -21.04 -13.58
CA SER A 169 -31.38 -22.13 -13.81
C SER A 169 -31.23 -23.27 -12.79
N ALA A 170 -30.00 -23.56 -12.35
CA ALA A 170 -29.71 -24.62 -11.38
C ALA A 170 -29.88 -24.21 -9.91
N LEU A 171 -30.01 -22.90 -9.61
CA LEU A 171 -30.29 -22.45 -8.25
C LEU A 171 -31.57 -23.13 -7.73
N PRO A 172 -31.54 -23.86 -6.59
CA PRO A 172 -32.74 -24.46 -6.03
C PRO A 172 -33.81 -23.40 -5.77
N GLU A 173 -35.09 -23.71 -6.03
CA GLU A 173 -36.19 -22.75 -5.88
C GLU A 173 -36.27 -22.17 -4.46
N ARG A 174 -35.89 -22.97 -3.45
CA ARG A 174 -35.76 -22.51 -2.06
C ARG A 174 -34.68 -21.44 -1.89
N VAL A 175 -33.56 -21.54 -2.61
CA VAL A 175 -32.48 -20.54 -2.60
C VAL A 175 -32.93 -19.29 -3.34
N ARG A 176 -33.54 -19.41 -4.53
CA ARG A 176 -34.14 -18.26 -5.24
C ARG A 176 -35.16 -17.53 -4.40
N SER A 177 -36.06 -18.27 -3.75
CA SER A 177 -37.06 -17.73 -2.84
C SER A 177 -36.40 -17.05 -1.64
N LYS A 178 -35.42 -17.69 -1.01
CA LYS A 178 -34.69 -17.08 0.11
C LYS A 178 -33.94 -15.83 -0.31
N VAL A 179 -33.24 -15.81 -1.43
CA VAL A 179 -32.55 -14.62 -1.94
C VAL A 179 -33.57 -13.50 -2.18
N LYS A 180 -34.70 -13.80 -2.83
CA LYS A 180 -35.80 -12.83 -2.99
C LYS A 180 -36.37 -12.34 -1.66
N THR A 181 -36.56 -13.21 -0.66
CA THR A 181 -37.12 -12.84 0.65
C THR A 181 -36.11 -12.11 1.54
N TYR A 182 -34.83 -12.48 1.47
CA TYR A 182 -33.76 -11.94 2.32
C TYR A 182 -33.45 -10.47 1.98
N TRP A 183 -33.68 -10.10 0.71
CA TRP A 183 -33.40 -8.78 0.15
C TRP A 183 -34.67 -7.97 -0.18
N ARG A 184 -35.88 -8.55 -0.07
CA ARG A 184 -37.16 -7.82 -0.10
C ARG A 184 -37.78 -7.70 1.29
N THR A 185 -37.31 -6.76 2.10
CA THR A 185 -38.12 -6.21 3.18
C THR A 185 -37.71 -4.77 3.45
N ASP A 186 -38.28 -3.84 2.68
CA ASP A 186 -38.58 -2.51 3.20
C ASP A 186 -40.10 -2.44 3.42
N PRO A 187 -40.61 -2.64 4.65
CA PRO A 187 -42.04 -2.66 4.94
C PRO A 187 -42.69 -1.26 4.95
N ALA A 188 -42.00 -0.18 4.55
CA ALA A 188 -42.48 1.20 4.67
C ALA A 188 -43.56 1.64 3.66
N ARG A 189 -44.28 0.74 2.99
CA ARG A 189 -45.40 1.13 2.09
C ARG A 189 -46.58 0.18 2.16
N THR A 190 -47.37 0.25 3.24
CA THR A 190 -48.83 0.07 3.17
C THR A 190 -49.49 0.42 4.51
N ARG A 191 -50.16 1.57 4.59
CA ARG A 191 -51.35 1.79 5.46
C ARG A 191 -51.90 3.21 5.26
N CYS A 192 -52.83 3.35 4.32
CA CYS A 192 -53.89 4.35 4.41
C CYS A 192 -55.20 3.59 4.61
N ARG A 193 -55.72 3.57 5.84
CA ARG A 193 -57.11 3.17 6.13
C ARG A 193 -57.90 4.45 6.39
N LYS A 194 -58.97 4.66 5.62
CA LYS A 194 -60.03 5.64 5.90
C LYS A 194 -60.91 5.12 7.05
N PRO A 195 -61.34 5.96 8.01
CA PRO A 195 -62.46 5.64 8.90
C PRO A 195 -63.79 6.01 8.22
N SER A 196 -64.74 5.09 8.29
CA SER A 196 -66.13 5.23 7.86
C SER A 196 -66.97 5.92 8.94
N GLU A 197 -67.78 6.90 8.52
CA GLU A 197 -68.90 7.48 9.26
C GLU A 197 -69.94 6.42 9.65
N GLN A 198 -70.50 6.54 10.86
CA GLN A 198 -71.82 6.02 11.22
C GLN A 198 -72.36 6.83 12.41
N GLU A 199 -73.32 7.71 12.13
CA GLU A 199 -74.23 8.30 13.13
C GLU A 199 -75.37 7.31 13.45
N PRO A 200 -75.87 7.28 14.69
CA PRO A 200 -77.21 6.82 14.98
C PRO A 200 -78.12 8.00 15.36
N SER A 201 -79.15 8.18 14.52
CA SER A 201 -80.44 8.74 14.91
C SER A 201 -81.10 7.87 15.97
N GLU A 202 -81.74 8.44 16.99
CA GLU A 202 -83.14 8.11 17.30
C GLU A 202 -83.79 9.02 18.36
N GLN A 203 -85.07 9.20 18.12
CA GLN A 203 -86.03 10.19 18.58
C GLN A 203 -86.98 9.54 19.60
N VAL A 204 -87.10 10.02 20.84
CA VAL A 204 -88.24 9.63 21.71
C VAL A 204 -88.65 10.72 22.73
N CYS A 205 -89.89 11.19 22.53
CA CYS A 205 -90.97 11.56 23.44
C CYS A 205 -90.78 12.38 24.75
N ARG A 206 -91.78 13.27 24.91
CA ARG A 206 -92.02 14.29 25.94
C ARG A 206 -92.31 13.69 27.33
N ASP A 207 -91.59 14.17 28.35
CA ASP A 207 -92.13 14.41 29.70
C ASP A 207 -91.26 15.46 30.45
N ASP A 208 -91.60 16.75 30.26
CA ASP A 208 -90.66 17.89 30.33
C ASP A 208 -90.28 18.36 31.76
N ALA A 209 -90.92 17.87 32.83
CA ALA A 209 -90.58 18.27 34.21
C ALA A 209 -89.69 17.24 34.94
N ALA A 210 -90.00 15.95 34.79
CA ALA A 210 -89.20 14.87 35.38
C ALA A 210 -87.86 14.68 34.63
N GLN A 211 -87.86 14.84 33.30
CA GLN A 211 -86.64 14.76 32.49
C GLN A 211 -85.64 15.88 32.87
N ARG A 212 -86.10 17.10 33.17
CA ARG A 212 -85.22 18.20 33.57
C ARG A 212 -84.49 17.95 34.90
N LEU A 213 -85.16 17.32 35.87
CA LEU A 213 -84.52 16.99 37.15
C LEU A 213 -83.51 15.83 37.02
N VAL A 214 -83.83 14.83 36.19
CA VAL A 214 -82.90 13.74 35.86
C VAL A 214 -81.69 14.27 35.10
N LEU A 215 -81.91 15.15 34.12
CA LEU A 215 -80.86 15.82 33.35
C LEU A 215 -79.98 16.72 34.23
N LYS A 216 -80.55 17.44 35.20
CA LYS A 216 -79.75 18.26 36.12
C LYS A 216 -78.82 17.40 36.99
N ARG A 217 -79.34 16.33 37.58
CA ARG A 217 -78.52 15.38 38.36
C ARG A 217 -77.48 14.66 37.50
N ALA A 218 -77.82 14.33 36.26
CA ALA A 218 -76.87 13.76 35.30
C ALA A 218 -75.77 14.77 34.93
N SER A 219 -76.13 16.03 34.69
CA SER A 219 -75.19 17.12 34.40
C SER A 219 -74.23 17.39 35.56
N GLU A 220 -74.72 17.38 36.80
CA GLU A 220 -73.87 17.56 37.99
C GLU A 220 -72.87 16.40 38.14
N LYS A 221 -73.31 15.15 37.93
CA LYS A 221 -72.42 13.98 37.91
C LYS A 221 -71.37 14.06 36.80
N LEU A 222 -71.78 14.47 35.59
CA LEU A 222 -70.87 14.64 34.47
C LEU A 222 -69.82 15.73 34.75
N LEU A 223 -70.20 16.84 35.37
CA LEU A 223 -69.25 17.89 35.74
C LEU A 223 -68.22 17.39 36.78
N GLN A 224 -68.67 16.61 37.77
CA GLN A 224 -67.75 16.01 38.74
C GLN A 224 -66.78 15.03 38.06
N GLU A 225 -67.27 14.19 37.15
CA GLU A 225 -66.45 13.25 36.38
C GLU A 225 -65.45 13.99 35.48
N ILE A 226 -65.85 15.10 34.84
CA ILE A 226 -64.95 15.96 34.07
C ILE A 226 -63.83 16.50 34.96
N MET A 227 -64.15 17.04 36.14
CA MET A 227 -63.14 17.55 37.07
C MET A 227 -62.16 16.46 37.54
N GLU A 228 -62.66 15.25 37.83
CA GLU A 228 -61.82 14.11 38.21
C GLU A 228 -60.91 13.66 37.05
N LEU A 229 -61.43 13.65 35.81
CA LEU A 229 -60.65 13.35 34.61
C LEU A 229 -59.59 14.41 34.32
N GLU A 230 -59.90 15.70 34.51
CA GLU A 230 -58.94 16.79 34.36
C GLU A 230 -57.80 16.68 35.40
N ALA A 231 -58.13 16.39 36.66
CA ALA A 231 -57.13 16.16 37.70
C ALA A 231 -56.25 14.94 37.39
N ARG A 232 -56.84 13.85 36.89
CA ARG A 232 -56.10 12.65 36.47
C ARG A 232 -55.21 12.93 35.27
N ARG A 233 -55.68 13.72 34.30
CA ARG A 233 -54.88 14.14 33.14
C ARG A 233 -53.67 14.97 33.57
N ALA A 234 -53.86 15.95 34.45
CA ALA A 234 -52.77 16.77 34.97
C ALA A 234 -51.69 15.93 35.69
N LEU A 235 -52.10 14.90 36.43
CA LEU A 235 -51.18 13.96 37.07
C LEU A 235 -50.38 13.14 36.04
N ILE A 236 -51.04 12.64 34.99
CA ILE A 236 -50.38 11.89 33.91
C ILE A 236 -49.38 12.79 33.16
N ASP A 237 -49.77 14.03 32.85
CA ASP A 237 -48.89 14.99 32.16
C ASP A 237 -47.64 15.29 32.99
N ALA A 238 -47.77 15.45 34.32
CA ALA A 238 -46.62 15.62 35.22
C ALA A 238 -45.71 14.38 35.26
N GLN A 239 -46.29 13.17 35.23
CA GLN A 239 -45.51 11.92 35.16
C GLN A 239 -44.77 11.78 33.83
N LEU A 240 -45.41 12.15 32.71
CA LEU A 240 -44.78 12.14 31.39
C LEU A 240 -43.61 13.12 31.34
N GLN A 241 -43.76 14.32 31.92
CA GLN A 241 -42.66 15.28 32.01
C GLN A 241 -41.46 14.72 32.80
N GLN A 242 -41.70 14.05 33.93
CA GLN A 242 -40.62 13.42 34.70
C GLN A 242 -39.92 12.30 33.94
N ILE A 243 -40.66 11.51 33.15
CA ILE A 243 -40.08 10.46 32.29
C ILE A 243 -39.21 11.10 31.22
N GLN A 244 -39.71 12.14 30.55
CA GLN A 244 -38.97 12.84 29.50
C GLN A 244 -37.67 13.47 30.05
N GLU A 245 -37.71 14.11 31.22
CA GLU A 245 -36.51 14.65 31.86
C GLU A 245 -35.48 13.57 32.24
N ARG A 246 -35.96 12.37 32.61
CA ARG A 246 -35.09 11.23 32.88
C ARG A 246 -34.44 10.69 31.61
N GLU A 247 -35.20 10.53 30.54
CA GLU A 247 -34.70 10.08 29.24
C GLU A 247 -33.67 11.06 28.67
N ASP A 248 -33.93 12.37 28.77
CA ASP A 248 -32.99 13.41 28.34
C ASP A 248 -31.68 13.37 29.16
N ARG A 249 -31.78 13.13 30.48
CA ARG A 249 -30.61 12.98 31.34
C ARG A 249 -29.80 11.73 30.98
N GLU A 250 -30.47 10.60 30.78
CA GLU A 250 -29.82 9.34 30.36
C GLU A 250 -29.16 9.50 28.98
N ALA A 251 -29.80 10.20 28.04
CA ALA A 251 -29.23 10.51 26.73
C ALA A 251 -27.96 11.37 26.83
N ARG A 252 -27.96 12.41 27.68
CA ARG A 252 -26.77 13.25 27.93
C ARG A 252 -25.61 12.45 28.51
N LEU A 253 -25.87 11.62 29.53
CA LEU A 253 -24.84 10.77 30.14
C LEU A 253 -24.27 9.75 29.14
N LYS A 254 -25.11 9.19 28.27
CA LYS A 254 -24.69 8.26 27.24
C LYS A 254 -23.80 8.94 26.18
N GLU A 255 -24.11 10.18 25.82
CA GLU A 255 -23.29 10.95 24.89
C GLU A 255 -21.96 11.37 25.51
N GLU A 256 -21.94 11.83 26.76
CA GLU A 256 -20.70 12.12 27.50
C GLU A 256 -19.79 10.90 27.59
N ALA A 257 -20.35 9.72 27.89
CA ALA A 257 -19.61 8.47 27.91
C ALA A 257 -19.04 8.10 26.52
N ARG A 258 -19.78 8.38 25.45
CA ARG A 258 -19.33 8.14 24.07
C ARG A 258 -18.15 9.05 23.71
N VAL A 259 -18.21 10.33 24.08
CA VAL A 259 -17.13 11.31 23.87
C VAL A 259 -15.88 10.90 24.64
N LEU A 260 -16.01 10.52 25.92
CA LEU A 260 -14.89 10.06 26.74
C LEU A 260 -14.19 8.85 26.12
N LYS A 261 -14.97 7.85 25.68
CA LYS A 261 -14.43 6.64 25.04
C LYS A 261 -13.67 6.96 23.74
N LEU A 262 -14.21 7.86 22.92
CA LEU A 262 -13.55 8.33 21.70
C LEU A 262 -12.23 9.05 22.00
N GLU A 263 -12.17 9.84 23.08
CA GLU A 263 -10.96 10.52 23.50
C GLU A 263 -9.89 9.54 24.00
N GLU A 264 -10.28 8.53 24.79
CA GLU A 264 -9.38 7.45 25.22
C GLU A 264 -8.81 6.67 24.03
N GLU A 265 -9.65 6.30 23.06
CA GLU A 265 -9.21 5.63 21.82
C GLU A 265 -8.24 6.50 21.01
N ARG A 266 -8.45 7.83 20.96
CA ARG A 266 -7.52 8.76 20.29
C ARG A 266 -6.16 8.78 21.01
N ARG A 267 -6.16 8.91 22.34
CA ARG A 267 -4.92 8.92 23.15
C ARG A 267 -4.14 7.61 23.00
N GLU A 268 -4.82 6.47 22.90
CA GLU A 268 -4.17 5.18 22.70
C GLU A 268 -3.54 5.06 21.30
N ARG A 269 -4.22 5.54 20.25
CA ARG A 269 -3.63 5.60 18.88
C ARG A 269 -2.38 6.48 18.85
N GLU A 270 -2.43 7.66 19.45
CA GLU A 270 -1.28 8.57 19.55
C GLU A 270 -0.08 7.91 20.25
N ARG A 271 -0.31 7.19 21.36
CA ARG A 271 0.73 6.42 22.06
C ARG A 271 1.32 5.31 21.19
N GLN A 272 0.49 4.57 20.45
CA GLN A 272 0.95 3.51 19.56
C GLN A 272 1.79 4.05 18.41
N GLU A 273 1.41 5.20 17.84
CA GLU A 273 2.20 5.88 16.81
C GLU A 273 3.53 6.39 17.36
N GLU A 274 3.55 6.96 18.56
CA GLU A 274 4.79 7.39 19.21
C GLU A 274 5.74 6.20 19.48
N ILE A 275 5.20 5.07 19.96
CA ILE A 275 5.98 3.85 20.18
C ILE A 275 6.56 3.34 18.86
N LYS A 276 5.78 3.32 17.77
CA LYS A 276 6.26 2.93 16.43
C LYS A 276 7.36 3.86 15.94
N LYS A 277 7.19 5.19 16.10
CA LYS A 277 8.19 6.20 15.72
C LYS A 277 9.49 6.01 16.49
N ARG A 278 9.43 5.83 17.82
CA ARG A 278 10.61 5.56 18.66
C ARG A 278 11.31 4.24 18.30
N LYS A 279 10.57 3.18 17.96
CA LYS A 279 11.16 1.92 17.49
C LYS A 279 11.90 2.10 16.17
N GLN A 280 11.28 2.76 15.20
CA GLN A 280 11.91 3.03 13.90
C GLN A 280 13.15 3.92 14.03
N GLU A 281 13.11 4.93 14.91
CA GLU A 281 14.26 5.79 15.18
C GLU A 281 15.41 5.02 15.84
N LYS A 282 15.10 4.17 16.84
CA LYS A 282 16.09 3.27 17.44
C LYS A 282 16.70 2.30 16.43
N GLU A 283 15.90 1.75 15.51
CA GLU A 283 16.42 0.89 14.44
C GLU A 283 17.31 1.65 13.46
N ARG A 284 16.92 2.87 13.06
CA ARG A 284 17.75 3.74 12.21
C ARG A 284 19.06 4.11 12.90
N ALA A 285 19.02 4.46 14.19
CA ALA A 285 20.21 4.75 14.98
C ALA A 285 21.12 3.51 15.13
N LYS A 286 20.55 2.32 15.37
CA LYS A 286 21.32 1.06 15.40
C LYS A 286 21.97 0.77 14.06
N LYS A 287 21.25 0.92 12.93
CA LYS A 287 21.79 0.74 11.58
C LYS A 287 22.91 1.75 11.29
N LYS A 288 22.73 3.01 11.69
CA LYS A 288 23.75 4.05 11.56
C LYS A 288 25.00 3.71 12.37
N HIS A 289 24.83 3.32 13.63
CA HIS A 289 25.94 2.93 14.50
C HIS A 289 26.68 1.70 13.97
N GLN A 290 25.95 0.68 13.51
CA GLN A 290 26.53 -0.52 12.88
C GLN A 290 27.30 -0.16 11.58
N ALA A 291 26.78 0.78 10.79
CA ALA A 291 27.47 1.29 9.60
C ALA A 291 28.72 2.13 9.94
N GLU A 292 28.73 2.83 11.09
CA GLU A 292 29.90 3.56 11.56
C GLU A 292 30.98 2.61 12.13
N ASP A 293 30.57 1.58 12.87
CA ASP A 293 31.48 0.60 13.47
C ASP A 293 32.21 -0.25 12.42
N THR A 294 31.52 -0.55 11.32
CA THR A 294 32.08 -1.33 10.19
C THR A 294 33.12 -0.57 9.38
N ARG A 295 33.19 0.76 9.47
CA ARG A 295 34.10 1.57 8.64
C ARG A 295 35.54 1.59 9.14
N GLY A 296 35.76 1.56 10.45
CA GLY A 296 37.10 1.72 11.02
C GLY A 296 37.54 3.19 11.08
N PRO A 297 37.66 3.78 12.29
CA PRO A 297 38.05 5.17 12.46
C PRO A 297 39.54 5.45 12.29
N ARG A 298 40.38 4.42 12.22
CA ARG A 298 41.83 4.54 12.10
C ARG A 298 42.28 4.05 10.73
N VAL A 299 43.28 4.74 10.18
CA VAL A 299 43.85 4.41 8.88
C VAL A 299 45.36 4.37 8.91
N TRP A 300 45.89 3.36 8.24
CA TRP A 300 47.26 3.32 7.74
C TRP A 300 47.21 3.17 6.23
N ALA A 301 48.15 3.79 5.54
CA ALA A 301 48.21 3.71 4.09
C ALA A 301 49.66 3.75 3.60
N ALA A 302 49.92 3.03 2.52
CA ALA A 302 51.09 3.21 1.68
C ALA A 302 50.61 3.68 0.31
N LEU A 303 50.97 4.91 -0.06
CA LEU A 303 50.41 5.63 -1.20
C LEU A 303 51.53 6.14 -2.12
N SER A 304 51.28 6.25 -3.42
CA SER A 304 52.21 6.94 -4.32
C SER A 304 52.36 8.42 -3.96
N SER A 305 53.37 9.07 -4.55
CA SER A 305 53.55 10.53 -4.40
C SER A 305 52.30 11.32 -4.80
N ASN A 306 51.56 10.86 -5.80
CA ASN A 306 50.40 11.57 -6.35
C ASN A 306 49.12 11.33 -5.53
N GLN A 307 49.13 10.32 -4.67
CA GLN A 307 48.04 9.98 -3.75
C GLN A 307 48.26 10.54 -2.34
N LYS A 308 49.37 11.21 -2.03
CA LYS A 308 49.65 11.72 -0.65
C LYS A 308 48.55 12.61 -0.07
N HIS A 309 47.87 13.38 -0.92
CA HIS A 309 46.75 14.23 -0.48
C HIS A 309 45.57 13.43 0.12
N LEU A 310 45.44 12.13 -0.22
CA LEU A 310 44.52 11.24 0.46
C LEU A 310 44.83 11.16 1.96
N SER A 311 46.10 11.01 2.34
CA SER A 311 46.48 10.93 3.77
C SER A 311 46.22 12.22 4.55
N GLU A 312 46.21 13.36 3.87
CA GLU A 312 45.96 14.67 4.47
C GLU A 312 44.46 14.97 4.61
N THR A 313 43.65 14.45 3.69
CA THR A 313 42.20 14.67 3.67
C THR A 313 41.40 13.57 4.34
N PHE A 314 41.96 12.36 4.46
CA PHE A 314 41.28 11.23 5.06
C PHE A 314 40.93 11.51 6.53
N ASP A 315 39.67 11.33 6.87
CA ASP A 315 39.18 11.44 8.25
C ASP A 315 38.30 10.24 8.64
N ARG A 316 37.88 10.21 9.90
CA ARG A 316 37.01 9.15 10.45
C ARG A 316 35.65 9.06 9.71
N GLU A 317 35.22 10.12 9.05
CA GLU A 317 33.91 10.21 8.40
C GLU A 317 33.94 9.76 6.94
N ALA A 318 35.12 9.46 6.37
CA ALA A 318 35.24 8.86 5.07
C ALA A 318 34.40 7.57 4.99
N LEU A 319 33.43 7.55 4.09
CA LEU A 319 32.54 6.41 3.86
C LEU A 319 33.25 5.33 3.06
N HIS A 320 33.96 5.75 2.01
CA HIS A 320 34.54 4.86 1.02
C HIS A 320 35.81 5.47 0.43
N VAL A 321 36.77 4.62 0.11
CA VAL A 321 38.01 4.96 -0.58
C VAL A 321 38.16 3.97 -1.70
N ALA A 322 38.57 4.42 -2.88
CA ALA A 322 39.01 3.53 -3.95
C ALA A 322 40.33 4.06 -4.50
N LEU A 323 41.25 3.13 -4.73
CA LEU A 323 42.54 3.39 -5.36
C LEU A 323 42.50 2.78 -6.76
N GLY A 324 43.04 3.49 -7.74
CA GLY A 324 43.19 3.00 -9.11
C GLY A 324 44.63 3.13 -9.58
N ASN A 325 44.84 3.14 -10.90
CA ASN A 325 46.15 3.39 -11.49
C ASN A 325 46.61 4.84 -11.22
N ASP A 326 47.47 5.04 -10.22
CA ASP A 326 47.94 6.35 -9.76
C ASP A 326 46.81 7.38 -9.51
N SER A 327 45.64 6.87 -9.13
CA SER A 327 44.42 7.64 -8.93
C SER A 327 43.77 7.24 -7.62
N TYR A 328 42.99 8.15 -7.05
CA TYR A 328 42.20 7.84 -5.88
C TYR A 328 40.90 8.65 -5.85
N ILE A 329 39.93 8.13 -5.12
CA ILE A 329 38.71 8.85 -4.74
C ILE A 329 38.33 8.51 -3.32
N THR A 330 37.92 9.53 -2.57
CA THR A 330 37.34 9.38 -1.23
C THR A 330 35.97 10.02 -1.21
N LEU A 331 35.02 9.27 -0.67
CA LEU A 331 33.64 9.70 -0.48
C LEU A 331 33.40 9.95 1.00
N TRP A 332 32.82 11.10 1.34
CA TRP A 332 32.31 11.39 2.67
C TRP A 332 30.77 11.38 2.66
N ASP A 333 30.19 11.64 3.84
CA ASP A 333 28.77 11.89 3.92
C ASP A 333 28.36 13.07 3.02
N PHE A 334 27.05 13.17 2.80
CA PHE A 334 26.45 14.16 1.93
C PHE A 334 26.83 15.62 2.27
N ALA A 335 27.21 15.91 3.52
CA ALA A 335 27.60 17.26 3.91
C ALA A 335 29.04 17.62 3.51
N LYS A 336 29.93 16.63 3.43
CA LYS A 336 31.37 16.83 3.17
C LYS A 336 31.78 16.59 1.71
N GLY A 337 30.99 15.85 0.93
CA GLY A 337 31.23 15.68 -0.51
C GLY A 337 32.26 14.60 -0.84
N HIS A 338 33.14 14.88 -1.80
CA HIS A 338 34.12 13.92 -2.33
C HIS A 338 35.40 14.64 -2.77
N ALA A 339 36.52 13.92 -2.76
CA ALA A 339 37.84 14.39 -3.17
C ALA A 339 38.50 13.28 -3.97
N TRP A 340 39.23 13.66 -5.02
CA TRP A 340 39.81 12.72 -5.96
C TRP A 340 41.06 13.28 -6.62
N CYS A 341 41.87 12.39 -7.17
CA CYS A 341 43.03 12.72 -8.00
C CYS A 341 43.12 11.71 -9.15
N ASN A 342 43.40 12.19 -10.37
CA ASN A 342 43.66 11.39 -11.57
C ASN A 342 42.61 10.31 -11.90
N ILE A 343 41.36 10.45 -11.49
CA ILE A 343 40.31 9.49 -11.83
C ILE A 343 39.95 9.56 -13.33
N PRO A 344 39.35 8.50 -13.90
CA PRO A 344 38.96 8.49 -15.31
C PRO A 344 38.12 9.70 -15.71
N LYS A 345 38.41 10.30 -16.87
CA LYS A 345 37.79 11.59 -17.27
C LYS A 345 36.27 11.52 -17.37
N SER A 346 35.73 10.38 -17.80
CA SER A 346 34.30 10.13 -17.87
C SER A 346 33.64 10.04 -16.49
N LEU A 347 34.36 9.57 -15.46
CA LEU A 347 33.93 9.61 -14.06
C LEU A 347 34.07 11.02 -13.49
N GLU A 348 35.20 11.70 -13.74
CA GLU A 348 35.42 13.08 -13.31
C GLU A 348 34.31 14.01 -13.80
N ASN A 349 33.95 13.95 -15.08
CA ASN A 349 32.86 14.76 -15.67
C ASN A 349 31.50 14.51 -15.01
N LYS A 350 31.32 13.38 -14.34
CA LYS A 350 30.06 12.99 -13.69
C LYS A 350 30.02 13.37 -12.22
N LEU A 351 31.18 13.50 -11.60
CA LEU A 351 31.34 13.91 -10.22
C LEU A 351 31.47 15.44 -10.12
N ASN A 352 32.16 16.06 -11.08
CA ASN A 352 32.38 17.49 -11.13
C ASN A 352 31.05 18.26 -11.35
N GLY A 353 30.90 19.37 -10.65
CA GLY A 353 29.72 20.24 -10.75
C GLY A 353 28.45 19.71 -10.13
N ARG A 354 28.49 18.58 -9.39
CA ARG A 354 27.32 18.10 -8.65
C ARG A 354 26.97 19.03 -7.50
N GLY A 355 25.80 19.67 -7.58
CA GLY A 355 25.27 20.52 -6.51
C GLY A 355 24.67 19.72 -5.36
N TYR A 356 24.39 20.39 -4.24
CA TYR A 356 23.79 19.79 -3.04
C TYR A 356 22.48 19.03 -3.34
N HIS A 357 21.65 19.49 -4.27
CA HIS A 357 20.37 18.82 -4.58
C HIS A 357 20.51 17.58 -5.48
N GLN A 358 21.70 17.27 -5.97
CA GLN A 358 21.93 16.10 -6.82
C GLN A 358 22.30 14.88 -5.99
N SER A 359 22.08 13.69 -6.56
CA SER A 359 22.47 12.45 -5.90
C SER A 359 23.99 12.41 -5.69
N HIS A 360 24.42 11.99 -4.49
CA HIS A 360 25.83 11.88 -4.16
C HIS A 360 26.31 10.45 -4.40
N ALA A 361 27.60 10.27 -4.71
CA ALA A 361 28.19 8.95 -4.83
C ALA A 361 28.21 8.26 -3.46
N THR A 362 27.88 6.97 -3.45
CA THR A 362 27.79 6.13 -2.24
C THR A 362 28.73 4.93 -2.28
N MET A 363 29.19 4.54 -3.46
CA MET A 363 30.17 3.48 -3.69
C MET A 363 30.91 3.79 -4.98
N VAL A 364 32.23 3.57 -5.00
CA VAL A 364 33.08 3.73 -6.18
C VAL A 364 34.12 2.63 -6.20
N ALA A 365 34.35 1.99 -7.33
CA ALA A 365 35.52 1.14 -7.55
C ALA A 365 36.31 1.64 -8.74
N LEU A 366 37.63 1.58 -8.64
CA LEU A 366 38.58 1.94 -9.68
C LEU A 366 39.42 0.70 -10.02
N SER A 367 39.81 0.57 -11.28
CA SER A 367 40.76 -0.46 -11.70
C SER A 367 42.19 -0.04 -11.40
N PRO A 368 43.04 -0.96 -10.90
CA PRO A 368 44.43 -0.66 -10.56
C PRO A 368 45.34 -0.46 -11.79
N ASP A 369 44.90 -0.85 -12.99
CA ASP A 369 45.72 -0.88 -14.21
C ASP A 369 45.04 -0.26 -15.45
N SER A 370 43.76 0.12 -15.36
CA SER A 370 42.99 0.64 -16.49
C SER A 370 42.05 1.79 -16.09
N GLU A 371 41.40 2.39 -17.09
CA GLU A 371 40.38 3.43 -16.93
C GLU A 371 39.00 2.86 -16.52
N ALA A 372 38.93 1.59 -16.13
CA ALA A 372 37.68 0.97 -15.68
C ALA A 372 37.26 1.51 -14.30
N TYR A 373 35.96 1.75 -14.15
CA TYR A 373 35.37 2.21 -12.90
C TYR A 373 33.91 1.81 -12.79
N TYR A 374 33.41 1.84 -11.56
CA TYR A 374 31.99 1.75 -11.24
C TYR A 374 31.66 2.79 -10.19
N VAL A 375 30.55 3.52 -10.33
CA VAL A 375 30.02 4.45 -9.33
C VAL A 375 28.53 4.25 -9.14
N LYS A 376 28.08 4.20 -7.88
CA LYS A 376 26.67 4.15 -7.49
C LYS A 376 26.28 5.41 -6.72
N PHE A 377 25.14 5.98 -7.05
CA PHE A 377 24.61 7.19 -6.45
C PHE A 377 23.48 6.90 -5.45
N SER A 378 23.21 7.86 -4.57
CA SER A 378 22.22 7.77 -3.50
C SER A 378 20.77 7.65 -3.98
N ASP A 379 20.49 8.02 -5.23
CA ASP A 379 19.19 7.84 -5.90
C ASP A 379 19.01 6.42 -6.49
N GLY A 380 19.99 5.55 -6.31
CA GLY A 380 20.00 4.21 -6.88
C GLY A 380 20.51 4.14 -8.32
N THR A 381 20.82 5.26 -8.97
CA THR A 381 21.46 5.23 -10.28
C THR A 381 22.91 4.78 -10.19
N ALA A 382 23.45 4.23 -11.28
CA ALA A 382 24.84 3.83 -11.38
C ALA A 382 25.41 4.20 -12.74
N GLN A 383 26.73 4.33 -12.80
CA GLN A 383 27.47 4.49 -14.04
C GLN A 383 28.77 3.69 -13.95
N TRP A 384 29.20 3.15 -15.09
CA TRP A 384 30.37 2.30 -15.15
C TRP A 384 31.08 2.42 -16.50
N SER A 385 32.33 1.97 -16.51
CA SER A 385 33.17 1.75 -17.68
C SER A 385 34.07 0.56 -17.36
N GLY A 386 34.30 -0.35 -18.30
CA GLY A 386 35.19 -1.48 -18.05
C GLY A 386 35.32 -2.44 -19.22
N PRO A 387 35.92 -3.62 -18.99
CA PRO A 387 36.02 -4.68 -20.00
C PRO A 387 34.65 -5.07 -20.56
N GLY A 388 34.60 -5.53 -21.82
CA GLY A 388 33.36 -5.93 -22.48
C GLY A 388 32.52 -6.92 -21.66
N SER A 389 33.18 -7.94 -21.10
CA SER A 389 32.53 -8.95 -20.24
C SER A 389 31.90 -8.36 -18.97
N PHE A 390 32.52 -7.33 -18.37
CA PHE A 390 31.96 -6.62 -17.23
C PHE A 390 30.74 -5.79 -17.64
N MET A 391 30.85 -5.05 -18.75
CA MET A 391 29.76 -4.20 -19.24
C MET A 391 28.51 -5.03 -19.59
N GLU A 392 28.70 -6.19 -20.22
CA GLU A 392 27.64 -7.16 -20.50
C GLU A 392 26.98 -7.65 -19.20
N ALA A 393 27.77 -8.09 -18.22
CA ALA A 393 27.25 -8.57 -16.95
C ALA A 393 26.45 -7.50 -16.19
N VAL A 394 26.90 -6.25 -16.19
CA VAL A 394 26.20 -5.16 -15.48
C VAL A 394 24.93 -4.73 -16.23
N ALA A 395 24.93 -4.76 -17.56
CA ALA A 395 23.76 -4.40 -18.37
C ALA A 395 22.55 -5.31 -18.09
N ASP A 396 22.78 -6.60 -17.84
CA ASP A 396 21.72 -7.58 -17.62
C ASP A 396 21.06 -7.50 -16.24
N TYR A 397 21.82 -7.11 -15.21
CA TYR A 397 21.39 -7.26 -13.80
C TYR A 397 21.32 -5.93 -13.02
N GLY A 398 21.84 -4.82 -13.56
CA GLY A 398 21.68 -3.49 -12.99
C GLY A 398 22.63 -3.15 -11.83
N ILE A 399 22.09 -2.71 -10.69
CA ILE A 399 22.86 -2.06 -9.61
C ILE A 399 23.65 -3.10 -8.79
N LEU A 400 24.97 -2.92 -8.70
CA LEU A 400 25.85 -3.77 -7.90
C LEU A 400 25.80 -3.44 -6.39
N SER A 401 26.02 -4.48 -5.58
CA SER A 401 26.24 -4.41 -4.13
C SER A 401 27.72 -4.40 -3.77
N VAL A 402 28.54 -5.16 -4.49
CA VAL A 402 30.01 -5.22 -4.36
C VAL A 402 30.62 -5.28 -5.75
N VAL A 403 31.70 -4.54 -5.97
CA VAL A 403 32.47 -4.57 -7.22
C VAL A 403 33.95 -4.43 -6.89
N ALA A 404 34.78 -5.25 -7.52
CA ALA A 404 36.22 -5.16 -7.43
C ALA A 404 36.82 -5.34 -8.82
N PHE A 405 37.74 -4.46 -9.20
CA PHE A 405 38.55 -4.60 -10.39
C PHE A 405 39.94 -5.08 -9.97
N GLY A 406 40.51 -5.99 -10.75
CA GLY A 406 41.92 -6.36 -10.66
C GLY A 406 42.65 -6.01 -11.95
N GLU A 407 43.84 -6.57 -12.11
CA GLU A 407 44.67 -6.36 -13.30
C GLU A 407 44.20 -7.17 -14.51
N SER A 408 44.64 -6.76 -15.71
CA SER A 408 44.38 -7.42 -17.00
C SER A 408 42.89 -7.55 -17.31
N GLY A 409 42.09 -6.59 -16.85
CA GLY A 409 40.63 -6.60 -17.03
C GLY A 409 39.91 -7.64 -16.19
N SER A 410 40.54 -8.16 -15.13
CA SER A 410 39.86 -9.02 -14.17
C SER A 410 38.86 -8.23 -13.32
N TRP A 411 37.75 -8.88 -12.95
CA TRP A 411 36.70 -8.24 -12.17
C TRP A 411 35.87 -9.24 -11.38
N PHE A 412 35.26 -8.73 -10.32
CA PHE A 412 34.23 -9.38 -9.52
C PHE A 412 33.03 -8.43 -9.39
N ALA A 413 31.82 -8.94 -9.56
CA ALA A 413 30.58 -8.20 -9.36
C ALA A 413 29.58 -9.05 -8.56
N ALA A 414 29.00 -8.48 -7.51
CA ALA A 414 27.89 -9.06 -6.78
C ALA A 414 26.67 -8.14 -6.78
N TRP A 415 25.49 -8.75 -6.74
CA TRP A 415 24.20 -8.07 -6.75
C TRP A 415 23.52 -8.09 -5.38
N PRO A 416 22.48 -7.27 -5.15
CA PRO A 416 21.75 -7.21 -3.88
C PRO A 416 21.06 -8.54 -3.50
N ASP A 417 20.79 -9.42 -4.47
CA ASP A 417 20.20 -10.73 -4.24
C ASP A 417 21.23 -11.79 -3.76
N GLY A 418 22.51 -11.42 -3.69
CA GLY A 418 23.61 -12.29 -3.28
C GLY A 418 24.23 -13.10 -4.42
N SER A 419 23.69 -13.02 -5.64
CA SER A 419 24.33 -13.59 -6.82
C SER A 419 25.61 -12.81 -7.16
N TRP A 420 26.56 -13.47 -7.83
CA TRP A 420 27.81 -12.84 -8.27
C TRP A 420 28.36 -13.49 -9.54
N GLN A 421 29.17 -12.73 -10.27
CA GLN A 421 29.91 -13.15 -11.45
C GLN A 421 31.34 -12.62 -11.40
N THR A 422 32.25 -13.29 -12.09
CA THR A 422 33.68 -12.97 -12.08
C THR A 422 34.33 -13.22 -13.42
N HIS A 423 35.46 -12.56 -13.65
CA HIS A 423 36.32 -12.81 -14.81
C HIS A 423 37.79 -12.64 -14.42
N GLY A 424 38.63 -13.60 -14.81
CA GLY A 424 40.09 -13.48 -14.70
C GLY A 424 40.64 -13.29 -13.28
N LEU A 425 39.94 -13.72 -12.23
CA LEU A 425 40.41 -13.55 -10.85
C LEU A 425 41.65 -14.40 -10.54
N PRO A 426 42.49 -13.98 -9.56
CA PRO A 426 43.55 -14.84 -9.02
C PRO A 426 42.96 -16.19 -8.58
N ARG A 427 43.62 -17.29 -8.93
CA ARG A 427 43.13 -18.66 -8.66
C ARG A 427 42.87 -18.91 -7.18
N SER A 428 43.72 -18.34 -6.33
CA SER A 428 43.56 -18.41 -4.88
C SER A 428 42.27 -17.74 -4.40
N LEU A 429 41.87 -16.62 -5.01
CA LEU A 429 40.61 -15.94 -4.74
C LEU A 429 39.42 -16.71 -5.33
N SER A 430 39.52 -17.20 -6.57
CA SER A 430 38.45 -17.99 -7.20
C SER A 430 38.10 -19.23 -6.36
N ASN A 431 39.12 -19.99 -5.95
CA ASN A 431 38.94 -21.15 -5.08
C ASN A 431 38.30 -20.78 -3.73
N MET A 432 38.63 -19.60 -3.18
CA MET A 432 38.05 -19.09 -1.95
C MET A 432 36.56 -18.78 -2.11
N LEU A 433 36.18 -18.10 -3.20
CA LEU A 433 34.80 -17.77 -3.52
C LEU A 433 33.96 -19.03 -3.74
N ASP A 434 34.49 -20.00 -4.49
CA ASP A 434 33.79 -21.26 -4.75
C ASP A 434 33.54 -22.09 -3.48
N SER A 435 34.53 -22.13 -2.59
CA SER A 435 34.42 -22.84 -1.30
C SER A 435 33.44 -22.15 -0.33
N ASN A 436 33.13 -20.87 -0.55
CA ASN A 436 32.31 -20.05 0.34
C ASN A 436 31.06 -19.47 -0.37
N ARG A 437 30.54 -20.15 -1.40
CA ARG A 437 29.36 -19.70 -2.17
C ARG A 437 28.10 -19.40 -1.34
N HIS A 438 28.01 -19.94 -0.13
CA HIS A 438 26.89 -19.76 0.78
C HIS A 438 26.99 -18.48 1.64
N ARG A 439 28.14 -17.80 1.63
CA ARG A 439 28.41 -16.61 2.45
C ARG A 439 28.14 -15.34 1.64
N SER A 440 27.54 -14.34 2.27
CA SER A 440 27.40 -13.01 1.66
C SER A 440 28.73 -12.26 1.69
N ILE A 441 29.10 -11.60 0.60
CA ILE A 441 30.32 -10.79 0.52
C ILE A 441 29.96 -9.35 0.87
N ALA A 442 30.66 -8.76 1.83
CA ALA A 442 30.49 -7.36 2.22
C ALA A 442 31.45 -6.44 1.48
N LEU A 443 32.71 -6.86 1.34
CA LEU A 443 33.77 -6.10 0.67
C LEU A 443 34.73 -7.05 -0.04
N LEU A 444 35.26 -6.61 -1.17
CA LEU A 444 36.32 -7.28 -1.91
C LEU A 444 37.21 -6.23 -2.54
N SER A 445 38.53 -6.40 -2.42
CA SER A 445 39.53 -5.55 -3.07
C SER A 445 40.64 -6.42 -3.64
N ILE A 446 41.13 -6.06 -4.83
CA ILE A 446 42.14 -6.82 -5.60
C ILE A 446 43.21 -5.82 -6.03
N SER A 447 44.48 -6.14 -5.77
CA SER A 447 45.59 -5.25 -6.13
C SER A 447 45.96 -5.36 -7.59
N GLY A 448 46.60 -4.31 -8.11
CA GLY A 448 47.52 -4.49 -9.24
C GLY A 448 48.73 -5.30 -8.80
N THR A 449 49.27 -6.11 -9.70
CA THR A 449 50.53 -6.86 -9.56
C THR A 449 51.74 -5.97 -9.89
N GLY A 450 51.51 -4.87 -10.63
CA GLY A 450 52.50 -3.83 -10.89
C GLY A 450 53.59 -4.32 -11.86
N TYR A 451 54.78 -4.62 -11.34
CA TYR A 451 55.88 -5.18 -12.15
C TYR A 451 55.87 -6.71 -12.20
N LEU A 452 55.08 -7.35 -11.34
CA LEU A 452 54.85 -8.79 -11.41
C LEU A 452 53.98 -9.04 -12.65
N GLN A 453 54.18 -10.17 -13.33
CA GLN A 453 53.48 -10.46 -14.60
C GLN A 453 52.35 -11.49 -14.41
N ASP A 454 52.18 -12.04 -13.21
CA ASP A 454 51.22 -13.11 -12.95
C ASP A 454 50.06 -12.62 -12.07
N VAL A 455 48.84 -12.66 -12.64
CA VAL A 455 47.59 -12.34 -11.93
C VAL A 455 47.40 -13.23 -10.69
N ASP A 456 47.94 -14.46 -10.68
CA ASP A 456 47.85 -15.37 -9.53
C ASP A 456 48.66 -14.85 -8.32
N GLU A 457 49.57 -13.90 -8.50
CA GLU A 457 50.35 -13.23 -7.44
C GLU A 457 49.65 -11.97 -6.88
N ALA A 458 48.55 -11.51 -7.47
CA ALA A 458 47.85 -10.33 -6.99
C ALA A 458 47.40 -10.47 -5.53
N ALA A 459 47.58 -9.41 -4.75
CA ALA A 459 47.05 -9.33 -3.40
C ALA A 459 45.53 -9.20 -3.45
N TRP A 460 44.84 -9.83 -2.53
CA TRP A 460 43.40 -9.66 -2.40
C TRP A 460 42.95 -9.71 -0.95
N PHE A 461 41.87 -8.98 -0.70
CA PHE A 461 41.19 -8.90 0.58
C PHE A 461 39.71 -9.15 0.37
N ILE A 462 39.12 -10.04 1.17
CA ILE A 462 37.68 -10.28 1.19
C ILE A 462 37.17 -10.16 2.62
N HIS A 463 36.05 -9.46 2.78
CA HIS A 463 35.29 -9.40 4.03
C HIS A 463 33.90 -9.97 3.79
N TRP A 464 33.51 -10.94 4.62
CA TRP A 464 32.19 -11.56 4.58
C TRP A 464 31.17 -10.73 5.38
N GLY A 465 29.95 -10.64 4.90
CA GLY A 465 28.84 -9.97 5.57
C GLY A 465 28.14 -10.82 6.62
N ASP A 466 28.46 -12.11 6.70
CA ASP A 466 27.99 -12.96 7.77
C ASP A 466 28.88 -12.79 9.01
N ASN A 467 28.29 -12.87 10.20
CA ASN A 467 29.02 -12.75 11.46
C ASN A 467 29.83 -14.03 11.78
N GLN A 468 30.30 -14.76 10.76
CA GLN A 468 31.06 -16.00 10.92
C GLN A 468 32.58 -15.73 10.96
N HIS A 469 33.32 -16.58 11.68
CA HIS A 469 34.78 -16.48 11.80
C HIS A 469 35.50 -17.45 10.83
N PRO A 470 36.55 -17.00 10.11
CA PRO A 470 37.03 -15.63 10.08
C PRO A 470 36.10 -14.72 9.26
N ALA A 471 35.91 -13.49 9.74
CA ALA A 471 35.06 -12.48 9.09
C ALA A 471 35.70 -11.92 7.81
N TRP A 472 37.02 -12.06 7.67
CA TRP A 472 37.77 -11.61 6.50
C TRP A 472 38.96 -12.52 6.22
N LYS A 473 39.51 -12.43 5.01
CA LYS A 473 40.75 -13.10 4.61
C LYS A 473 41.59 -12.18 3.74
N LEU A 474 42.90 -12.23 3.96
CA LEU A 474 43.92 -11.52 3.19
C LEU A 474 44.92 -12.53 2.62
N THR A 475 45.37 -12.34 1.37
CA THR A 475 46.35 -13.23 0.71
C THR A 475 47.25 -12.41 -0.21
N ASN A 476 48.51 -12.83 -0.35
CA ASN A 476 49.56 -12.18 -1.13
C ASN A 476 49.79 -10.69 -0.80
N ALA A 477 49.49 -10.25 0.42
CA ALA A 477 49.65 -8.86 0.82
C ALA A 477 51.13 -8.43 0.84
N PRO A 478 51.45 -7.18 0.44
CA PRO A 478 52.79 -6.61 0.62
C PRO A 478 53.25 -6.74 2.07
N SER A 479 54.56 -6.95 2.29
CA SER A 479 55.12 -7.19 3.63
C SER A 479 54.77 -6.08 4.62
N ALA A 480 54.81 -4.82 4.17
CA ALA A 480 54.45 -3.65 4.98
C ALA A 480 52.97 -3.66 5.42
N LEU A 481 52.05 -4.10 4.55
CA LEU A 481 50.65 -4.27 4.91
C LEU A 481 50.48 -5.44 5.89
N SER A 482 51.14 -6.57 5.63
CA SER A 482 51.05 -7.77 6.47
C SER A 482 51.51 -7.49 7.90
N GLU A 483 52.61 -6.75 8.09
CA GLU A 483 53.08 -6.31 9.41
C GLU A 483 52.00 -5.49 10.12
N LYS A 484 51.39 -4.51 9.44
CA LYS A 484 50.35 -3.66 10.02
C LYS A 484 49.06 -4.41 10.33
N VAL A 485 48.68 -5.39 9.51
CA VAL A 485 47.54 -6.26 9.79
C VAL A 485 47.79 -7.10 11.04
N ASN A 486 49.00 -7.66 11.19
CA ASN A 486 49.39 -8.41 12.38
C ASN A 486 49.39 -7.50 13.62
N ASP A 487 49.95 -6.28 13.53
CA ASP A 487 49.88 -5.29 14.60
C ASP A 487 48.42 -5.09 15.04
N VAL A 488 47.52 -4.79 14.08
CA VAL A 488 46.10 -4.59 14.38
C VAL A 488 45.50 -5.79 15.09
N GLN A 489 45.70 -7.00 14.57
CA GLN A 489 45.11 -8.21 15.13
C GLN A 489 45.61 -8.52 16.54
N GLU A 490 46.90 -8.30 16.80
CA GLU A 490 47.53 -8.65 18.08
C GLU A 490 47.27 -7.60 19.16
N GLN A 491 47.29 -6.32 18.81
CA GLN A 491 47.42 -5.25 19.80
C GLN A 491 46.30 -4.21 19.72
N TRP A 492 45.83 -3.88 18.52
CA TRP A 492 45.11 -2.62 18.34
C TRP A 492 43.62 -2.80 18.10
N GLY A 493 43.16 -3.80 17.36
CA GLY A 493 41.76 -3.88 16.96
C GLY A 493 41.38 -4.98 15.97
N THR A 494 40.32 -4.70 15.20
CA THR A 494 39.83 -5.55 14.11
C THR A 494 39.98 -4.82 12.77
N VAL A 495 40.54 -5.51 11.78
CA VAL A 495 40.60 -5.05 10.38
C VAL A 495 39.18 -4.94 9.83
N ARG A 496 38.87 -3.79 9.22
CA ARG A 496 37.55 -3.49 8.66
C ARG A 496 37.52 -3.55 7.15
N SER A 497 38.50 -2.91 6.51
CA SER A 497 38.63 -2.92 5.07
C SER A 497 40.09 -2.71 4.68
N ILE A 498 40.45 -3.28 3.53
CA ILE A 498 41.71 -3.03 2.86
C ILE A 498 41.35 -2.70 1.43
N GLU A 499 41.77 -1.53 0.97
CA GLU A 499 41.65 -1.11 -0.41
C GLU A 499 43.02 -1.15 -1.06
N PHE A 500 43.13 -1.84 -2.18
CA PHE A 500 44.37 -1.94 -2.95
C PHE A 500 44.34 -0.99 -4.14
N GLY A 501 45.51 -0.42 -4.44
CA GLY A 501 45.73 0.37 -5.63
C GLY A 501 46.70 -0.32 -6.59
N SER A 502 47.41 0.53 -7.32
CA SER A 502 48.48 0.14 -8.23
C SER A 502 49.81 0.01 -7.48
N TYR A 503 50.78 -0.74 -8.03
CA TYR A 503 52.17 -0.76 -7.53
C TYR A 503 52.38 -1.01 -6.03
N GLY A 504 51.53 -1.83 -5.40
CA GLY A 504 51.63 -2.15 -3.98
C GLY A 504 51.07 -1.08 -3.04
N GLU A 505 50.28 -0.13 -3.57
CA GLU A 505 49.50 0.82 -2.78
C GLU A 505 48.40 0.11 -1.99
N TRP A 506 48.16 0.58 -0.78
CA TRP A 506 47.07 0.08 0.05
C TRP A 506 46.59 1.11 1.07
N VAL A 507 45.31 1.02 1.43
CA VAL A 507 44.68 1.71 2.56
C VAL A 507 44.06 0.65 3.47
N LEU A 508 44.52 0.59 4.72
CA LEU A 508 44.00 -0.29 5.76
C LEU A 508 43.15 0.53 6.73
N ARG A 509 41.88 0.16 6.87
CA ARG A 509 40.98 0.70 7.90
C ARG A 509 40.77 -0.33 9.01
N TRP A 510 40.80 0.13 10.26
CA TRP A 510 40.61 -0.73 11.43
C TRP A 510 39.87 -0.02 12.57
N THR A 511 39.24 -0.82 13.45
CA THR A 511 38.55 -0.35 14.66
C THR A 511 39.25 -0.88 15.89
N PRO A 512 39.59 -0.03 16.89
CA PRO A 512 40.21 -0.50 18.11
C PRO A 512 39.30 -1.44 18.91
N TRP A 513 39.90 -2.35 19.68
CA TRP A 513 39.16 -3.11 20.70
C TRP A 513 38.56 -2.13 21.72
N THR A 514 37.26 -2.27 22.00
CA THR A 514 36.56 -1.46 23.01
C THR A 514 36.76 -1.98 24.41
#